data_AF-A0A920HJU0-F1
#
_entry.id   AF-A0A920HJU0-F1
#
_cell.length_a   1.000
_cell.length_b   1.000
_cell.length_c   1.000
_cell.angle_alpha   90.00
_cell.angle_beta   90.00
_cell.angle_gamma   90.00
#
_symmetry.space_group_name_H-M   'P 1'
#
loop_
_entity.id
_entity.type
_entity.pdbx_description
1 polymer ?
#
loop_
_entity_poly.entity_id
_entity_poly.type
_entity_poly.pdbx_seq_one_letter_code
_entity_poly.pdbx_strand_id
1 'polypeptide(L)'
;METILGIKIFDVPIVIGFNWVLLIILTGNFAHKIFPKSIIPKVLIGSTMMILLDLLIEISAPRLDYWEFAIHPVPFSNYLWWFIFSIIFHMIYQSNTNKEYIVSINILVVHFLFFGMLAVFL
;
A
#
# COMPACT_ATOMS: atom_id res chain seq x y z
N MET A 1 25.40 3.19 -6.78
CA MET A 1 24.53 2.55 -7.77
C MET A 1 23.19 3.25 -7.63
N GLU A 2 22.84 4.14 -8.57
CA GLU A 2 21.55 4.82 -8.54
C GLU A 2 20.45 3.78 -8.70
N THR A 3 19.59 3.64 -7.68
CA THR A 3 18.44 2.75 -7.78
C THR A 3 17.31 3.44 -8.53
N ILE A 4 16.49 2.66 -9.25
CA ILE A 4 15.32 3.14 -10.03
C ILE A 4 14.39 4.03 -9.20
N LEU A 5 14.36 3.82 -7.88
CA LEU A 5 13.52 4.55 -6.93
C LEU A 5 14.11 5.88 -6.41
N GLY A 6 15.26 6.31 -6.95
CA GLY A 6 15.86 7.61 -6.66
C GLY A 6 16.60 7.67 -5.32
N ILE A 7 16.53 8.84 -4.66
CA ILE A 7 17.29 9.15 -3.44
C ILE A 7 16.83 8.26 -2.28
N LYS A 8 17.81 7.68 -1.59
CA LYS A 8 17.62 6.85 -0.40
C LYS A 8 18.06 7.57 0.86
N ILE A 9 17.38 7.30 1.97
CA ILE A 9 17.80 7.67 3.32
C ILE A 9 17.84 6.38 4.14
N PHE A 10 18.98 6.08 4.78
CA PHE A 10 19.21 4.81 5.48
C PHE A 10 18.86 3.58 4.62
N ASP A 11 19.28 3.60 3.35
CA ASP A 11 19.00 2.57 2.34
C ASP A 11 17.54 2.37 1.93
N VAL A 12 16.61 3.19 2.45
CA VAL A 12 15.20 3.19 2.08
C VAL A 12 14.92 4.33 1.08
N PRO A 13 14.43 4.03 -0.13
CA PRO A 13 14.00 5.06 -1.08
C PRO A 13 12.86 5.93 -0.52
N ILE A 14 13.02 7.26 -0.61
CA ILE A 14 12.03 8.21 -0.08
C ILE A 14 10.67 8.06 -0.80
N VAL A 15 10.69 7.70 -2.09
CA VAL A 15 9.49 7.51 -2.91
C VAL A 15 8.53 6.46 -2.34
N ILE A 16 9.06 5.46 -1.60
CA ILE A 16 8.22 4.44 -0.95
C ILE A 16 7.29 5.11 0.06
N GLY A 17 7.80 6.05 0.87
CA GLY A 17 6.98 6.77 1.84
C GLY A 17 5.84 7.56 1.19
N PHE A 18 6.13 8.27 0.08
CA PHE A 18 5.11 8.99 -0.67
C PHE A 18 4.06 8.06 -1.28
N ASN A 19 4.48 6.94 -1.86
CA ASN A 19 3.57 5.93 -2.40
C ASN A 19 2.67 5.38 -1.30
N TRP A 20 3.21 5.09 -0.12
CA TRP A 20 2.42 4.62 1.03
C TRP A 20 1.39 5.66 1.48
N VAL A 21 1.75 6.95 1.55
CA VAL A 21 0.79 8.02 1.89
C VAL A 21 -0.35 8.09 0.86
N LEU A 22 -0.02 8.02 -0.44
CA LEU A 22 -1.03 7.96 -1.49
C LEU A 22 -1.95 6.75 -1.28
N LEU A 23 -1.40 5.56 -1.08
CA LEU A 23 -2.19 4.34 -0.89
C LEU A 23 -3.09 4.38 0.35
N ILE A 24 -2.65 4.98 1.46
CA ILE A 24 -3.49 5.23 2.65
C ILE A 24 -4.70 6.12 2.30
N ILE A 25 -4.51 7.15 1.47
CA ILE A 25 -5.60 8.01 1.00
C ILE A 25 -6.57 7.20 0.15
N LEU A 26 -6.07 6.42 -0.81
CA LEU A 26 -6.89 5.64 -1.75
C LEU A 26 -7.71 4.57 -1.02
N THR A 27 -7.05 3.73 -0.22
CA THR A 27 -7.67 2.62 0.51
C THR A 27 -8.57 3.14 1.64
N GLY A 28 -8.21 4.25 2.27
CA GLY A 28 -9.03 4.95 3.25
C GLY A 28 -10.32 5.52 2.65
N ASN A 29 -10.27 6.11 1.44
CA ASN A 29 -11.45 6.59 0.72
C ASN A 29 -12.35 5.44 0.27
N PHE A 30 -11.75 4.36 -0.24
CA PHE A 30 -12.47 3.14 -0.58
C PHE A 30 -13.21 2.55 0.64
N ALA A 31 -12.50 2.37 1.75
CA ALA A 31 -13.09 1.82 2.97
C ALA A 31 -14.17 2.74 3.56
N HIS A 32 -13.98 4.07 3.48
CA HIS A 32 -14.98 5.05 3.85
C HIS A 32 -16.27 4.91 3.02
N LYS A 33 -16.14 4.71 1.71
CA LYS A 33 -17.29 4.53 0.80
C LYS A 33 -18.13 3.31 1.17
N ILE A 34 -17.49 2.22 1.59
CA ILE A 34 -18.19 0.98 1.98
C ILE A 34 -18.80 1.10 3.39
N PHE A 35 -18.07 1.67 4.34
CA PHE A 35 -18.45 1.73 5.75
C PHE A 35 -18.56 3.15 6.29
N PRO A 36 -19.43 4.03 5.74
CA PRO A 36 -19.40 5.47 6.02
C PRO A 36 -19.60 5.86 7.49
N LYS A 37 -20.27 5.02 8.29
CA LYS A 37 -20.66 5.35 9.68
C LYS A 37 -19.71 4.82 10.76
N SER A 38 -18.79 3.91 10.43
CA SER A 38 -18.06 3.15 11.46
C SER A 38 -16.55 3.21 11.24
N ILE A 39 -15.82 3.75 12.21
CA ILE A 39 -14.37 3.94 12.12
C ILE A 39 -13.60 2.61 12.07
N ILE A 40 -13.97 1.65 12.92
CA ILE A 40 -13.28 0.35 13.03
C ILE A 40 -13.26 -0.40 11.70
N PRO A 41 -14.40 -0.68 11.02
CA PRO A 41 -14.37 -1.37 9.73
C PRO A 41 -13.68 -0.56 8.64
N LYS A 42 -13.75 0.78 8.65
CA LYS A 42 -12.98 1.61 7.70
C LYS A 42 -11.48 1.36 7.84
N VAL A 43 -10.97 1.34 9.06
CA VAL A 43 -9.54 1.14 9.34
C VAL A 43 -9.12 -0.28 8.99
N LEU A 44 -9.89 -1.29 9.39
CA LEU A 44 -9.56 -2.69 9.10
C LEU A 44 -9.57 -2.98 7.59
N ILE A 45 -10.56 -2.47 6.87
CA ILE A 45 -10.67 -2.70 5.41
C ILE A 45 -9.60 -1.93 4.65
N GLY A 46 -9.33 -0.68 5.03
CA GLY A 46 -8.23 0.09 4.44
C GLY A 46 -6.90 -0.63 4.62
N SER A 47 -6.56 -1.02 5.85
CA SER A 47 -5.32 -1.74 6.16
C SER A 47 -5.23 -3.12 5.49
N THR A 48 -6.35 -3.83 5.35
CA THR A 48 -6.36 -5.11 4.62
C THR A 48 -6.05 -4.90 3.14
N MET A 49 -6.61 -3.85 2.53
CA MET A 49 -6.30 -3.50 1.14
C MET A 49 -4.83 -3.13 0.94
N MET A 50 -4.21 -2.46 1.92
CA MET A 50 -2.76 -2.17 1.89
C MET A 50 -1.95 -3.47 1.81
N ILE A 51 -2.25 -4.47 2.65
CA ILE A 51 -1.53 -5.75 2.65
C ILE A 51 -1.78 -6.56 1.39
N LEU A 52 -3.02 -6.58 0.88
CA LEU A 52 -3.32 -7.27 -0.37
C LEU A 52 -2.53 -6.68 -1.53
N LEU A 53 -2.37 -5.36 -1.58
CA LEU A 53 -1.56 -4.71 -2.60
C LEU A 53 -0.07 -4.97 -2.39
N ASP A 54 0.41 -4.91 -1.14
CA ASP A 54 1.80 -5.19 -0.77
C ASP A 54 2.22 -6.61 -1.20
N LEU A 55 1.35 -7.61 -0.99
CA LEU A 55 1.58 -8.98 -1.46
C LEU A 55 1.82 -9.06 -2.98
N LEU A 56 1.09 -8.27 -3.77
CA LEU A 56 1.29 -8.24 -5.23
C LEU A 56 2.60 -7.52 -5.60
N ILE A 57 2.92 -6.43 -4.91
CA ILE A 57 4.15 -5.66 -5.14
C ILE A 57 5.36 -6.53 -4.84
N GLU A 58 5.38 -7.23 -3.71
CA GLU A 58 6.50 -8.07 -3.26
C GLU A 58 6.87 -9.18 -4.26
N ILE A 59 5.89 -9.72 -5.01
CA ILE A 59 6.16 -10.72 -6.06
C ILE A 59 6.95 -10.11 -7.22
N SER A 60 6.62 -8.87 -7.58
CA SER A 60 7.23 -8.17 -8.73
C SER A 60 8.49 -7.36 -8.36
N ALA A 61 8.68 -7.00 -7.09
CA ALA A 61 9.70 -6.07 -6.63
C ALA A 61 11.14 -6.47 -7.02
N PRO A 62 11.57 -7.74 -6.91
CA PRO A 62 12.92 -8.14 -7.32
C PRO A 62 13.14 -8.00 -8.83
N ARG A 63 12.12 -8.34 -9.64
CA ARG A 63 12.20 -8.29 -11.12
C ARG A 63 12.15 -6.86 -11.67
N LEU A 64 11.69 -5.92 -10.88
CA LEU A 64 11.65 -4.49 -11.19
C LEU A 64 12.84 -3.73 -10.58
N ASP A 65 13.81 -4.42 -9.97
CA ASP A 65 14.94 -3.84 -9.24
C ASP A 65 14.49 -2.80 -8.17
N TYR A 66 13.35 -3.06 -7.51
CA TYR A 66 12.82 -2.19 -6.45
C TYR A 66 13.49 -2.49 -5.11
N TRP A 67 13.25 -3.69 -4.57
CA TRP A 67 13.92 -4.26 -3.41
C TRP A 67 13.80 -5.78 -3.46
N GLU A 68 14.70 -6.47 -2.77
CA GLU A 68 14.72 -7.92 -2.68
C GLU A 68 15.07 -8.32 -1.25
N PHE A 69 14.35 -9.30 -0.70
CA PHE A 69 14.64 -9.86 0.60
C PHE A 69 15.69 -10.96 0.48
N ALA A 70 16.67 -11.00 1.39
CA ALA A 70 17.67 -12.07 1.42
C ALA A 70 17.10 -13.46 1.75
N ILE A 71 15.86 -13.51 2.28
CA ILE A 71 15.18 -14.74 2.69
C ILE A 71 13.88 -14.84 1.91
N HIS A 72 13.65 -16.00 1.30
CA HIS A 72 12.40 -16.36 0.63
C HIS A 72 11.75 -17.58 1.31
N PRO A 73 10.42 -17.58 1.51
CA PRO A 73 9.47 -16.49 1.18
C PRO A 73 9.65 -15.26 2.09
N VAL A 74 9.10 -14.12 1.68
CA VAL A 74 9.11 -12.88 2.48
C VAL A 74 8.55 -13.18 3.89
N PRO A 75 9.24 -12.78 4.96
CA PRO A 75 8.81 -13.11 6.31
C PRO A 75 7.43 -12.55 6.65
N PHE A 76 6.60 -13.35 7.33
CA PHE A 76 5.29 -12.90 7.81
C PHE A 76 5.35 -11.62 8.66
N SER A 77 6.44 -11.42 9.39
CA SER A 77 6.66 -10.22 10.20
C SER A 77 6.64 -8.93 9.36
N ASN A 78 7.05 -8.96 8.09
CA ASN A 78 6.99 -7.80 7.18
C ASN A 78 5.54 -7.33 7.00
N TYR A 79 4.67 -8.24 6.57
CA TYR A 79 3.24 -7.97 6.38
C TYR A 79 2.55 -7.57 7.68
N LEU A 80 2.92 -8.18 8.80
CA LEU A 80 2.39 -7.82 10.11
C LEU A 80 2.74 -6.37 10.49
N TRP A 81 3.99 -5.95 10.30
CA TRP A 81 4.40 -4.58 10.58
C TRP A 81 3.70 -3.58 9.66
N TRP A 82 3.64 -3.85 8.36
CA TRP A 82 2.89 -3.02 7.41
C TRP A 82 1.41 -2.93 7.75
N PHE A 83 0.82 -3.98 8.30
CA PHE A 83 -0.58 -3.99 8.71
C PHE A 83 -0.79 -3.10 9.95
N ILE A 84 0.11 -3.21 10.94
CA ILE A 84 0.10 -2.36 12.15
C ILE A 84 0.26 -0.89 11.77
N PHE A 85 1.24 -0.55 10.93
CA PHE A 85 1.42 0.83 10.46
C PHE A 85 0.22 1.32 9.65
N SER A 86 -0.34 0.48 8.79
CA SER A 86 -1.56 0.80 8.06
C SER A 86 -2.72 1.13 8.98
N ILE A 87 -2.90 0.38 10.09
CA ILE A 87 -3.94 0.67 11.09
C ILE A 87 -3.72 2.07 11.69
N ILE A 88 -2.50 2.38 12.11
CA ILE A 88 -2.16 3.67 12.71
C ILE A 88 -2.45 4.81 11.72
N PHE A 89 -1.99 4.69 10.48
CA PHE A 89 -2.19 5.73 9.46
C PHE A 89 -3.65 5.87 9.04
N HIS A 90 -4.41 4.77 8.95
CA HIS A 90 -5.84 4.86 8.69
C HIS A 90 -6.60 5.49 9.86
N MET A 91 -6.24 5.20 11.11
CA MET A 91 -6.84 5.88 12.28
C MET A 91 -6.67 7.40 12.17
N ILE A 92 -5.48 7.85 11.77
CA ILE A 92 -5.22 9.28 11.53
C ILE A 92 -6.03 9.78 10.32
N TYR A 93 -5.97 9.09 9.18
CA TYR A 93 -6.57 9.53 7.92
C TYR A 93 -8.11 9.61 7.95
N GLN A 94 -8.77 8.74 8.72
CA GLN A 94 -10.22 8.70 8.79
C GLN A 94 -10.82 9.88 9.57
N SER A 95 -10.00 10.69 10.25
CA SER A 95 -10.42 11.98 10.82
C SER A 95 -10.71 13.06 9.74
N ASN A 96 -10.15 12.90 8.53
CA ASN A 96 -10.43 13.81 7.43
C ASN A 96 -11.87 13.63 6.92
N THR A 97 -12.57 14.73 6.66
CA THR A 97 -13.95 14.75 6.15
C THR A 97 -14.05 15.00 4.65
N ASN A 98 -13.00 15.52 4.01
CA ASN A 98 -12.98 15.75 2.56
C ASN A 98 -12.44 14.51 1.83
N LYS A 99 -13.31 13.83 1.07
CA LYS A 99 -13.06 12.51 0.49
C LYS A 99 -13.43 12.50 -0.99
N GLU A 100 -12.46 12.20 -1.84
CA GLU A 100 -12.63 12.11 -3.30
C GLU A 100 -12.69 10.65 -3.77
N TYR A 101 -13.90 10.13 -3.95
CA TYR A 101 -14.09 8.69 -4.17
C TYR A 101 -13.77 8.23 -5.60
N ILE A 102 -14.14 9.01 -6.62
CA ILE A 102 -14.05 8.57 -8.01
C ILE A 102 -12.58 8.38 -8.39
N VAL A 103 -11.76 9.40 -8.16
CA VAL A 103 -10.32 9.34 -8.42
C VAL A 103 -9.67 8.24 -7.59
N SER A 104 -9.98 8.17 -6.29
CA SER A 104 -9.33 7.20 -5.42
C SER A 104 -9.59 5.75 -5.83
N ILE A 105 -10.82 5.41 -6.17
CA ILE A 105 -11.19 4.04 -6.55
C ILE A 105 -10.57 3.68 -7.90
N ASN A 106 -10.59 4.59 -8.88
CA ASN A 106 -9.99 4.34 -10.19
C ASN A 106 -8.48 4.09 -10.07
N ILE A 107 -7.76 4.93 -9.32
CA ILE A 107 -6.32 4.75 -9.11
C ILE A 107 -6.04 3.46 -8.34
N LEU A 108 -6.85 3.12 -7.33
CA LEU A 108 -6.70 1.89 -6.57
C LEU A 108 -6.87 0.64 -7.46
N VAL A 109 -7.91 0.63 -8.31
CA VAL A 109 -8.13 -0.45 -9.28
C VAL A 109 -6.95 -0.57 -10.24
N VAL A 110 -6.42 0.54 -10.75
CA VAL A 110 -5.24 0.53 -11.61
C VAL A 110 -4.03 -0.07 -10.88
N HIS A 111 -3.80 0.24 -9.61
CA HIS A 111 -2.70 -0.36 -8.84
C HIS A 111 -2.86 -1.87 -8.69
N PHE A 112 -4.05 -2.34 -8.32
CA PHE A 112 -4.32 -3.78 -8.20
C PHE A 112 -4.18 -4.50 -9.54
N LEU A 113 -4.67 -3.92 -10.63
CA LEU A 113 -4.53 -4.51 -11.97
C LEU A 113 -3.07 -4.51 -12.42
N PHE A 114 -2.35 -3.41 -12.23
CA PHE A 114 -0.96 -3.28 -12.63
C PHE A 114 -0.07 -4.28 -11.88
N PHE A 115 -0.06 -4.23 -10.54
CA PHE A 115 0.76 -5.15 -9.76
C PHE A 115 0.25 -6.59 -9.81
N GLY A 116 -1.06 -6.81 -10.00
CA GLY A 116 -1.62 -8.13 -10.25
C GLY A 116 -1.14 -8.74 -11.56
N MET A 117 -1.12 -7.96 -12.65
CA MET A 117 -0.55 -8.41 -13.93
C MET A 117 0.95 -8.68 -13.79
N LEU A 118 1.71 -7.78 -13.15
CA LEU A 118 3.13 -7.99 -12.92
C LEU A 118 3.40 -9.25 -12.09
N ALA A 119 2.64 -9.50 -11.03
CA ALA A 119 2.81 -10.67 -10.18
C ALA A 119 2.53 -12.00 -10.91
N VAL A 120 1.72 -11.98 -11.99
CA VAL A 120 1.41 -13.17 -12.79
C VAL A 120 2.39 -13.36 -13.96
N PHE A 121 2.78 -12.28 -14.63
CA PHE A 121 3.54 -12.34 -15.88
C PHE A 121 5.04 -12.16 -15.73
N LEU A 122 5.49 -11.52 -14.64
CA LEU A 122 6.91 -11.48 -14.28
C LEU A 122 7.16 -12.61 -13.32
#